data_AF-A0A831VQK5-F1
#
_entry.id   AF-A0A831VQK5-F1
#
_cell.length_a   1.000
_cell.length_b   1.000
_cell.length_c   1.000
_cell.angle_alpha   90.00
_cell.angle_beta   90.00
_cell.angle_gamma   90.00
#
_symmetry.space_group_name_H-M   'P 1'
#
loop_
_entity.id
_entity.type
_entity.pdbx_description
1 polymer ?
#
loop_
_entity_poly.entity_id
_entity_poly.type
_entity_poly.pdbx_seq_one_letter_code
_entity_poly.pdbx_strand_id
1 'polypeptide(L)'
;MSRRQFHIILYCILGIITLILTFLVILSFDAANETANWSFFNFDFTSKDNIISAYGGLLSGILSFITIMFVVLDLVYQRRQATFQEEEKIKERKTELKSALGVVQIYVERLYEANIKQATTAFEYSAKELEDSTEMNRMSFHPNTYPSLILKLDNTLVYRGFLQFKPGKDWEKLYANLYSVADFYNKSTEEMMQKHKIHLDKKYSHSIRISVILDELIDSVSELRNETIASYGGDNPLLLTDTAFQILNDFKEATVAITEARNQQIEDGVPTDEISNSISDFRENIVGPLFDGIMSIYRQDNLLSPQLNNLLSKTQIFLRQSEKLIKDSKDYASHIEYYTKEYLSAESIYQEKLNEINLALSNIIKP
;
A
#
# COMPACT_ATOMS: atom_id res chain seq x y z
N MET A 1 -37.80 -11.67 25.42
CA MET A 1 -38.38 -13.03 25.46
C MET A 1 -37.82 -13.85 24.30
N SER A 2 -37.35 -15.07 24.53
CA SER A 2 -36.73 -15.86 23.45
C SER A 2 -37.77 -16.27 22.39
N ARG A 3 -37.33 -16.44 21.14
CA ARG A 3 -38.20 -16.82 20.02
C ARG A 3 -38.96 -18.14 20.31
N ARG A 4 -38.31 -19.09 20.98
CA ARG A 4 -38.91 -20.36 21.38
C ARG A 4 -40.00 -20.19 22.44
N GLN A 5 -39.77 -19.33 23.44
CA GLN A 5 -40.77 -19.01 24.48
C GLN A 5 -42.00 -18.30 23.89
N PHE A 6 -41.80 -17.40 22.92
CA PHE A 6 -42.90 -16.75 22.20
C PHE A 6 -43.83 -17.75 21.53
N HIS A 7 -43.26 -18.66 20.73
CA HIS A 7 -44.04 -19.66 20.03
C HIS A 7 -44.79 -20.59 20.99
N ILE A 8 -44.15 -21.03 22.08
CA ILE A 8 -44.81 -21.88 23.08
C ILE A 8 -46.02 -21.16 23.70
N ILE A 9 -45.85 -19.92 24.17
CA ILE A 9 -46.92 -19.15 24.80
C ILE A 9 -48.05 -18.87 23.80
N LEU A 10 -47.71 -18.49 22.56
CA LEU A 10 -48.66 -18.25 21.49
C LEU A 10 -49.51 -19.48 21.20
N TYR A 11 -48.88 -20.64 21.02
CA TYR A 11 -49.60 -21.89 20.73
C TYR A 11 -50.43 -22.37 21.92
N CYS A 12 -49.98 -22.17 23.16
CA CYS A 12 -50.77 -22.47 24.36
C CYS A 12 -52.04 -21.61 24.44
N ILE A 13 -51.94 -20.29 24.24
CA ILE A 13 -53.10 -19.38 24.30
C ILE A 13 -54.09 -19.72 23.17
N LEU A 14 -53.61 -19.93 21.94
CA LEU A 14 -54.47 -20.34 20.82
C LEU A 14 -55.15 -21.69 21.08
N GLY A 15 -54.45 -22.64 21.68
CA GLY A 15 -55.01 -23.94 22.07
C GLY A 15 -56.15 -23.80 23.08
N ILE A 16 -55.97 -22.98 24.13
CA ILE A 16 -57.00 -22.71 25.14
C ILE A 16 -58.22 -22.02 24.50
N ILE A 17 -58.02 -21.01 23.66
CA ILE A 17 -59.12 -20.31 22.96
C ILE A 17 -59.90 -21.29 22.08
N THR A 18 -59.21 -22.16 21.35
CA THR A 18 -59.84 -23.16 20.46
C THR A 18 -60.65 -24.18 21.28
N LEU A 19 -60.13 -24.62 22.42
CA LEU A 19 -60.83 -25.53 23.33
C LEU A 19 -62.10 -24.89 23.91
N ILE A 20 -62.03 -23.63 24.32
CA ILE A 20 -63.18 -22.86 24.84
C ILE A 20 -64.24 -22.66 23.75
N LEU A 21 -63.83 -22.31 22.53
CA LEU A 21 -64.75 -22.18 21.39
C LEU A 21 -65.44 -23.51 21.08
N THR A 22 -64.71 -24.62 21.13
CA THR A 22 -65.26 -25.96 20.89
C THR A 22 -66.28 -26.33 21.97
N PHE A 23 -65.96 -26.03 23.24
CA PHE A 23 -66.88 -26.22 24.36
C PHE A 23 -68.16 -25.37 24.22
N LEU A 24 -68.04 -24.11 23.77
CA LEU A 24 -69.17 -23.24 23.48
C LEU A 24 -70.08 -23.80 22.38
N VAL A 25 -69.50 -24.35 21.31
CA VAL A 25 -70.28 -24.99 20.23
C VAL A 25 -71.05 -26.20 20.77
N ILE A 26 -70.40 -27.05 21.57
CA ILE A 26 -71.04 -28.23 22.17
C ILE A 26 -72.20 -27.81 23.10
N LEU A 27 -71.97 -26.85 24.00
CA LEU A 27 -73.03 -26.33 24.88
C LEU A 27 -74.17 -25.70 24.10
N SER A 28 -73.88 -25.01 22.99
CA SER A 28 -74.91 -24.42 22.14
C SER A 28 -75.79 -25.48 21.47
N PHE A 29 -75.22 -26.61 21.07
CA PHE A 29 -75.96 -27.77 20.56
C PHE A 29 -76.78 -28.46 21.66
N ASP A 30 -76.23 -28.62 22.85
CA ASP A 30 -76.92 -29.25 23.98
C ASP A 30 -78.12 -28.41 24.43
N ALA A 31 -77.94 -27.10 24.55
CA ALA A 31 -79.02 -26.15 24.82
C ALA A 31 -80.11 -26.18 23.74
N ALA A 32 -79.75 -26.38 22.47
CA ALA A 32 -80.72 -26.47 21.38
C ALA A 32 -81.53 -27.79 21.40
N ASN A 33 -80.92 -28.89 21.82
CA ASN A 33 -81.59 -30.18 21.94
C ASN A 33 -82.53 -30.26 23.15
N GLU A 34 -82.36 -29.41 24.17
CA GLU A 34 -83.30 -29.30 25.30
C GLU A 34 -84.65 -28.66 24.94
N THR A 35 -84.78 -28.04 23.76
CA THR A 35 -86.03 -27.47 23.26
C THR A 35 -86.78 -28.45 22.35
N ALA A 36 -88.01 -28.83 22.74
CA ALA A 36 -88.79 -29.87 22.06
C ALA A 36 -89.26 -29.53 20.62
N ASN A 37 -89.15 -28.27 20.20
CA ASN A 37 -89.49 -27.77 18.85
C ASN A 37 -88.36 -26.90 18.30
N TRP A 38 -87.14 -27.42 18.26
CA TRP A 38 -86.04 -26.68 17.63
C TRP A 38 -86.24 -26.61 16.11
N SER A 39 -86.48 -25.41 15.59
CA SER A 39 -86.24 -25.09 14.18
C SER A 39 -85.14 -24.02 14.09
N PHE A 40 -84.36 -24.05 13.01
CA PHE A 40 -83.29 -23.07 12.80
C PHE A 40 -83.89 -21.64 12.86
N PHE A 41 -83.51 -20.87 13.89
CA PHE A 41 -84.03 -19.53 14.25
C PHE A 41 -85.41 -19.44 14.94
N ASN A 42 -86.07 -20.54 15.34
CA ASN A 42 -87.31 -20.46 16.14
C ASN A 42 -87.19 -21.30 17.41
N PHE A 43 -86.62 -20.69 18.45
CA PHE A 43 -86.53 -21.30 19.77
C PHE A 43 -87.65 -20.75 20.66
N ASP A 44 -88.54 -21.63 21.13
CA ASP A 44 -89.57 -21.29 22.09
C ASP A 44 -89.00 -21.32 23.52
N PHE A 45 -88.90 -20.14 24.14
CA PHE A 45 -88.19 -19.91 25.40
C PHE A 45 -89.10 -19.50 26.56
N THR A 46 -90.42 -19.57 26.38
CA THR A 46 -91.43 -18.90 27.20
C THR A 46 -91.58 -19.42 28.65
N SER A 47 -90.79 -20.41 29.07
CA SER A 47 -90.87 -21.03 30.41
C SER A 47 -89.52 -21.31 31.11
N LYS A 48 -88.39 -20.79 30.59
CA LYS A 48 -87.03 -21.13 31.05
C LYS A 48 -86.12 -19.91 31.36
N ASP A 49 -86.67 -18.81 31.89
CA ASP A 49 -85.93 -17.56 32.17
C ASP A 49 -84.65 -17.74 33.01
N ASN A 50 -84.71 -18.59 34.05
CA ASN A 50 -83.54 -18.86 34.91
C ASN A 50 -82.40 -19.58 34.16
N ILE A 51 -82.73 -20.44 33.19
CA ILE A 51 -81.76 -21.19 32.40
C ILE A 51 -81.10 -20.26 31.38
N ILE A 52 -81.90 -19.41 30.72
CA ILE A 52 -81.40 -18.45 29.71
C ILE A 52 -80.51 -17.40 30.36
N SER A 53 -80.89 -16.85 31.51
CA SER A 53 -80.05 -15.90 32.24
C SER A 53 -78.73 -16.54 32.70
N ALA A 54 -78.75 -17.82 33.09
CA ALA A 54 -77.53 -18.56 33.44
C ALA A 54 -76.63 -18.80 32.22
N TYR A 55 -77.20 -19.19 31.06
CA TYR A 55 -76.47 -19.33 29.80
C TYR A 55 -75.89 -18.00 29.31
N GLY A 56 -76.66 -16.90 29.39
CA GLY A 56 -76.19 -15.56 29.05
C GLY A 56 -75.07 -15.08 29.97
N GLY A 57 -75.16 -15.35 31.27
CA GLY A 57 -74.08 -15.08 32.24
C GLY A 57 -72.82 -15.90 31.95
N LEU A 58 -72.96 -17.18 31.61
CA LEU A 58 -71.84 -18.06 31.25
C LEU A 58 -71.18 -17.65 29.93
N LEU A 59 -71.97 -17.32 28.90
CA LEU A 59 -71.49 -16.75 27.64
C LEU A 59 -70.73 -15.44 27.88
N SER A 60 -71.29 -14.52 28.66
CA SER A 60 -70.66 -13.25 29.00
C SER A 60 -69.32 -13.45 29.75
N GLY A 61 -69.28 -14.40 30.69
CA GLY A 61 -68.06 -14.76 31.42
C GLY A 61 -66.98 -15.35 30.50
N ILE A 62 -67.35 -16.25 29.59
CA ILE A 62 -66.43 -16.85 28.60
C ILE A 62 -65.92 -15.78 27.62
N LEU A 63 -66.80 -14.92 27.10
CA LEU A 63 -66.40 -13.85 26.18
C LEU A 63 -65.44 -12.86 26.83
N SER A 64 -65.69 -12.52 28.11
CA SER A 64 -64.80 -11.67 28.91
C SER A 64 -63.44 -12.35 29.12
N PHE A 65 -63.43 -13.65 29.41
CA PHE A 65 -62.18 -14.42 29.55
C PHE A 65 -61.38 -14.49 28.24
N ILE A 66 -62.04 -14.74 27.11
CA ILE A 66 -61.42 -14.71 25.78
C ILE A 66 -60.84 -13.32 25.49
N THR A 67 -61.55 -12.25 25.84
CA THR A 67 -61.07 -10.88 25.68
C THR A 67 -59.80 -10.63 26.51
N ILE A 68 -59.76 -11.09 27.77
CA ILE A 68 -58.55 -11.05 28.61
C ILE A 68 -57.40 -11.83 27.95
N MET A 69 -57.67 -13.00 27.38
CA MET A 69 -56.66 -13.79 26.66
C MET A 69 -56.10 -13.07 25.44
N PHE A 70 -56.93 -12.36 24.67
CA PHE A 70 -56.45 -11.53 23.57
C PHE A 70 -55.59 -10.36 24.05
N VAL A 71 -55.95 -9.70 25.16
CA VAL A 71 -55.12 -8.65 25.77
C VAL A 71 -53.77 -9.20 26.24
N VAL A 72 -53.75 -10.39 26.86
CA VAL A 72 -52.50 -11.06 27.26
C VAL A 72 -51.65 -11.40 26.02
N LEU A 73 -52.26 -11.87 24.95
CA LEU A 73 -51.59 -12.19 23.69
C LEU A 73 -50.97 -10.93 23.05
N ASP A 74 -51.69 -9.81 23.07
CA ASP A 74 -51.18 -8.52 22.59
C ASP A 74 -49.98 -8.04 23.41
N LEU A 75 -50.04 -8.10 24.75
CA LEU A 75 -48.91 -7.79 25.62
C LEU A 75 -47.67 -8.67 25.34
N VAL A 76 -47.89 -9.97 25.11
CA VAL A 76 -46.82 -10.92 24.74
C VAL A 76 -46.21 -10.56 23.39
N TYR A 77 -47.04 -10.16 22.42
CA TYR A 77 -46.60 -9.72 21.10
C TYR A 77 -45.78 -8.44 21.18
N GLN A 78 -46.27 -7.41 21.87
CA GLN A 78 -45.54 -6.15 22.09
C GLN A 78 -44.18 -6.39 22.75
N ARG A 79 -44.12 -7.27 23.76
CA ARG A 79 -42.86 -7.64 24.42
C ARG A 79 -41.89 -8.36 23.47
N ARG A 80 -42.39 -9.22 22.57
CA ARG A 80 -41.55 -9.88 21.56
C ARG A 80 -41.06 -8.89 20.50
N GLN A 81 -41.90 -7.96 20.06
CA GLN A 81 -41.54 -6.93 19.10
C GLN A 81 -40.43 -6.03 19.64
N ALA A 82 -40.52 -5.60 20.91
CA ALA A 82 -39.45 -4.85 21.56
C ALA A 82 -38.13 -5.64 21.64
N THR A 83 -38.20 -6.94 22.00
CA THR A 83 -37.00 -7.81 22.03
C THR A 83 -36.41 -7.98 20.62
N PHE A 84 -37.25 -8.12 19.59
CA PHE A 84 -36.81 -8.31 18.22
C PHE A 84 -36.11 -7.06 17.67
N GLN A 85 -36.65 -5.87 17.92
CA GLN A 85 -36.00 -4.61 17.53
C GLN A 85 -34.63 -4.44 18.20
N GLU A 86 -34.48 -4.89 19.45
CA GLU A 86 -33.21 -4.87 20.15
C GLU A 86 -32.21 -5.89 19.56
N GLU A 87 -32.67 -7.12 19.26
CA GLU A 87 -31.89 -8.15 18.57
C GLU A 87 -31.40 -7.65 17.18
N GLU A 88 -32.27 -6.97 16.43
CA GLU A 88 -31.98 -6.41 15.11
C GLU A 88 -30.95 -5.28 15.19
N LYS A 89 -31.14 -4.31 16.10
CA LYS A 89 -30.15 -3.24 16.36
C LYS A 89 -28.78 -3.78 16.74
N ILE A 90 -28.72 -4.83 17.56
CA ILE A 90 -27.46 -5.48 17.93
C ILE A 90 -26.81 -6.14 16.70
N LYS A 91 -27.61 -6.79 15.85
CA LYS A 91 -27.12 -7.45 14.63
C LYS A 91 -26.60 -6.42 13.61
N GLU A 92 -27.33 -5.33 13.40
CA GLU A 92 -26.93 -4.22 12.54
C GLU A 92 -25.61 -3.61 13.03
N ARG A 93 -25.52 -3.30 14.32
CA ARG A 93 -24.29 -2.78 14.93
C ARG A 93 -23.11 -3.74 14.78
N LYS A 94 -23.31 -5.05 14.99
CA LYS A 94 -22.25 -6.04 14.75
C LYS A 94 -21.82 -6.07 13.29
N THR A 95 -22.76 -5.92 12.36
CA THR A 95 -22.48 -5.90 10.93
C THR A 95 -21.68 -4.66 10.55
N GLU A 96 -22.07 -3.49 11.04
CA GLU A 96 -21.36 -2.22 10.85
C GLU A 96 -19.90 -2.31 11.36
N LEU A 97 -19.70 -2.81 12.59
CA LEU A 97 -18.38 -2.99 13.15
C LEU A 97 -17.54 -4.00 12.35
N LYS A 98 -18.16 -5.08 11.86
CA LYS A 98 -17.49 -6.07 11.01
C LYS A 98 -17.08 -5.46 9.66
N SER A 99 -17.95 -4.65 9.05
CA SER A 99 -17.67 -3.93 7.81
C SER A 99 -16.54 -2.92 7.97
N ALA A 100 -16.49 -2.19 9.09
CA ALA A 100 -15.40 -1.27 9.40
C ALA A 100 -14.04 -1.99 9.47
N LEU A 101 -13.99 -3.14 10.17
CA LEU A 101 -12.80 -3.99 10.18
C LEU A 101 -12.46 -4.57 8.81
N GLY A 102 -13.46 -4.83 7.97
CA GLY A 102 -13.27 -5.23 6.57
C GLY A 102 -12.56 -4.16 5.73
N VAL A 103 -12.94 -2.89 5.90
CA VAL A 103 -12.25 -1.76 5.25
C VAL A 103 -10.80 -1.65 5.73
N VAL A 104 -10.58 -1.78 7.05
CA VAL A 104 -9.22 -1.80 7.63
C VAL A 104 -8.39 -2.92 6.98
N GLN A 105 -8.95 -4.13 6.87
CA GLN A 105 -8.25 -5.26 6.28
C GLN A 105 -7.82 -4.97 4.83
N ILE A 106 -8.73 -4.46 4.01
CA ILE A 106 -8.44 -4.10 2.62
C ILE A 106 -7.30 -3.08 2.55
N TYR A 107 -7.32 -2.05 3.39
CA TYR A 107 -6.25 -1.04 3.39
C TYR A 107 -4.91 -1.59 3.86
N VAL A 108 -4.91 -2.46 4.88
CA VAL A 108 -3.69 -3.13 5.38
C VAL A 108 -3.09 -4.03 4.30
N GLU A 109 -3.91 -4.84 3.62
CA GLU A 109 -3.47 -5.72 2.54
C GLU A 109 -2.88 -4.92 1.37
N ARG A 110 -3.55 -3.86 0.94
CA ARG A 110 -3.05 -2.99 -0.13
C ARG A 110 -1.78 -2.23 0.25
N LEU A 111 -1.66 -1.79 1.51
CA LEU A 111 -0.45 -1.19 2.04
C LEU A 111 0.72 -2.17 2.01
N TYR A 112 0.50 -3.42 2.45
CA TYR A 112 1.48 -4.49 2.40
C TYR A 112 1.97 -4.70 0.95
N GLU A 113 1.06 -4.94 0.00
CA GLU A 113 1.39 -5.15 -1.41
C GLU A 113 2.16 -3.97 -2.02
N ALA A 114 1.76 -2.73 -1.72
CA ALA A 114 2.39 -1.53 -2.24
C ALA A 114 3.83 -1.39 -1.74
N ASN A 115 4.08 -1.69 -0.46
CA ASN A 115 5.42 -1.61 0.12
C ASN A 115 6.36 -2.69 -0.43
N ILE A 116 5.85 -3.91 -0.66
CA ILE A 116 6.64 -4.98 -1.31
C ILE A 116 7.03 -4.57 -2.74
N LYS A 117 6.10 -4.01 -3.52
CA LYS A 117 6.41 -3.50 -4.86
C LYS A 117 7.46 -2.41 -4.83
N GLN A 118 7.31 -1.45 -3.91
CA GLN A 118 8.29 -0.39 -3.73
C GLN A 118 9.67 -0.94 -3.33
N ALA A 119 9.71 -2.02 -2.53
CA ALA A 119 10.96 -2.68 -2.16
C ALA A 119 11.67 -3.27 -3.38
N THR A 120 10.93 -3.96 -4.26
CA THR A 120 11.49 -4.48 -5.53
C THR A 120 12.11 -3.35 -6.36
N THR A 121 11.39 -2.26 -6.59
CA THR A 121 11.90 -1.11 -7.35
C THR A 121 13.13 -0.48 -6.69
N ALA A 122 13.19 -0.43 -5.36
CA ALA A 122 14.33 0.12 -4.64
C ALA A 122 15.57 -0.78 -4.71
N PHE A 123 15.41 -2.11 -4.69
CA PHE A 123 16.50 -3.05 -4.90
C PHE A 123 17.02 -3.00 -6.33
N GLU A 124 16.14 -2.93 -7.34
CA GLU A 124 16.54 -2.77 -8.74
C GLU A 124 17.32 -1.47 -8.95
N TYR A 125 16.85 -0.35 -8.38
CA TYR A 125 17.59 0.91 -8.41
C TYR A 125 18.96 0.78 -7.75
N SER A 126 19.05 0.16 -6.57
CA SER A 126 20.31 0.02 -5.85
C SER A 126 21.31 -0.83 -6.62
N ALA A 127 20.86 -1.91 -7.26
CA ALA A 127 21.71 -2.75 -8.11
C ALA A 127 22.26 -1.97 -9.30
N LYS A 128 21.41 -1.24 -10.03
CA LYS A 128 21.83 -0.38 -11.16
C LYS A 128 22.79 0.72 -10.72
N GLU A 129 22.55 1.33 -9.56
CA GLU A 129 23.42 2.39 -9.04
C GLU A 129 24.81 1.87 -8.60
N LEU A 130 24.91 0.58 -8.23
CA LEU A 130 26.18 -0.07 -7.90
C LEU A 130 26.97 -0.48 -9.15
N GLU A 131 26.27 -0.91 -10.20
CA GLU A 131 26.84 -1.28 -11.51
C GLU A 131 27.27 -0.02 -12.28
N ASP A 132 26.31 0.88 -12.54
CA ASP A 132 26.45 2.05 -13.40
C ASP A 132 26.35 3.35 -12.59
N SER A 133 27.26 3.52 -11.64
CA SER A 133 27.20 4.61 -10.66
C SER A 133 27.28 6.02 -11.25
N THR A 134 27.78 6.19 -12.47
CA THR A 134 27.86 7.51 -13.12
C THR A 134 26.64 7.88 -13.95
N GLU A 135 25.74 6.93 -14.21
CA GLU A 135 24.52 7.17 -14.99
C GLU A 135 23.41 7.82 -14.17
N MET A 136 22.45 8.48 -14.82
CA MET A 136 21.32 9.09 -14.11
C MET A 136 20.22 8.07 -13.80
N ASN A 137 20.53 7.05 -12.99
CA ASN A 137 19.55 6.07 -12.55
C ASN A 137 18.43 6.75 -11.75
N ARG A 138 17.18 6.32 -11.99
CA ARG A 138 16.00 6.87 -11.32
C ARG A 138 15.18 5.77 -10.68
N MET A 139 14.65 6.05 -9.51
CA MET A 139 13.69 5.21 -8.83
C MET A 139 12.30 5.84 -8.93
N SER A 140 11.33 5.07 -9.40
CA SER A 140 9.92 5.49 -9.33
C SER A 140 9.38 5.22 -7.93
N PHE A 141 8.51 6.12 -7.46
CA PHE A 141 7.76 5.94 -6.23
C PHE A 141 6.30 5.68 -6.58
N HIS A 142 5.77 4.56 -6.13
CA HIS A 142 4.37 4.25 -6.29
C HIS A 142 3.54 5.12 -5.34
N PRO A 143 2.48 5.81 -5.82
CA PRO A 143 1.57 6.53 -4.93
C PRO A 143 0.93 5.58 -3.93
N ASN A 144 1.24 5.74 -2.65
CA ASN A 144 0.73 4.91 -1.57
C ASN A 144 -0.12 5.73 -0.60
N THR A 145 -1.42 5.84 -0.86
CA THR A 145 -2.35 6.61 -0.02
C THR A 145 -2.89 5.82 1.17
N TYR A 146 -2.69 4.50 1.22
CA TYR A 146 -3.27 3.60 2.22
C TYR A 146 -2.89 3.94 3.67
N PRO A 147 -1.64 4.34 3.99
CA PRO A 147 -1.30 4.79 5.34
C PRO A 147 -2.19 5.96 5.76
N SER A 148 -2.34 6.98 4.91
CA SER A 148 -3.20 8.13 5.18
C SER A 148 -4.68 7.77 5.29
N LEU A 149 -5.16 6.79 4.51
CA LEU A 149 -6.54 6.32 4.56
C LEU A 149 -6.83 5.61 5.88
N ILE A 150 -5.90 4.78 6.37
CA ILE A 150 -6.00 4.12 7.68
C ILE A 150 -6.08 5.17 8.80
N LEU A 151 -5.22 6.19 8.76
CA LEU A 151 -5.20 7.27 9.76
C LEU A 151 -6.48 8.13 9.75
N LYS A 152 -7.20 8.18 8.63
CA LYS A 152 -8.44 8.95 8.46
C LYS A 152 -9.72 8.16 8.82
N LEU A 153 -9.60 6.86 9.10
CA LEU A 153 -10.76 6.07 9.53
C LEU A 153 -11.32 6.58 10.87
N ASP A 154 -12.60 6.33 11.12
CA ASP A 154 -13.19 6.61 12.42
C ASP A 154 -12.57 5.70 13.49
N ASN A 155 -11.63 6.25 14.25
CA ASN A 155 -10.91 5.56 15.33
C ASN A 155 -11.85 4.94 16.37
N THR A 156 -12.99 5.58 16.63
CA THR A 156 -13.97 5.08 17.60
C THR A 156 -14.66 3.83 17.06
N LEU A 157 -15.03 3.85 15.78
CA LEU A 157 -15.67 2.71 15.12
C LEU A 157 -14.71 1.53 15.03
N VAL A 158 -13.47 1.77 14.60
CA VAL A 158 -12.42 0.74 14.50
C VAL A 158 -12.12 0.15 15.89
N TYR A 159 -11.90 0.99 16.90
CA TYR A 159 -11.66 0.53 18.27
C TYR A 159 -12.81 -0.33 18.81
N ARG A 160 -14.07 0.11 18.61
CA ARG A 160 -15.25 -0.67 19.00
C ARG A 160 -15.32 -2.01 18.26
N GLY A 161 -14.89 -2.07 17.01
CA GLY A 161 -14.79 -3.32 16.25
C GLY A 161 -13.77 -4.26 16.86
N PHE A 162 -12.56 -3.77 17.12
CA PHE A 162 -11.50 -4.53 17.80
C PHE A 162 -11.95 -5.02 19.18
N LEU A 163 -12.63 -4.20 19.98
CA LEU A 163 -13.17 -4.57 21.29
C LEU A 163 -14.28 -5.63 21.20
N GLN A 164 -15.18 -5.52 20.20
CA GLN A 164 -16.33 -6.41 20.03
C GLN A 164 -15.93 -7.82 19.56
N PHE A 165 -14.94 -7.90 18.68
CA PHE A 165 -14.53 -9.17 18.05
C PHE A 165 -13.24 -9.74 18.61
N LYS A 166 -12.41 -8.93 19.28
CA LYS A 166 -11.13 -9.31 19.90
C LYS A 166 -10.29 -10.20 18.97
N PRO A 167 -9.82 -9.67 17.83
CA PRO A 167 -8.91 -10.40 16.92
C PRO A 167 -7.66 -10.85 17.67
N GLY A 168 -7.62 -12.11 18.11
CA GLY A 168 -6.50 -12.66 18.87
C GLY A 168 -6.43 -12.25 20.34
N LYS A 169 -5.45 -12.81 21.05
CA LYS A 169 -5.25 -12.57 22.49
C LYS A 169 -4.82 -11.13 22.80
N ASP A 170 -4.01 -10.53 21.94
CA ASP A 170 -3.43 -9.19 22.12
C ASP A 170 -4.05 -8.15 21.17
N TRP A 171 -5.38 -8.15 21.05
CA TRP A 171 -6.11 -7.28 20.12
C TRP A 171 -5.81 -5.78 20.33
N GLU A 172 -5.50 -5.36 21.57
CA GLU A 172 -5.11 -3.97 21.89
C GLU A 172 -3.77 -3.60 21.25
N LYS A 173 -2.81 -4.53 21.26
CA LYS A 173 -1.51 -4.38 20.59
C LYS A 173 -1.69 -4.29 19.08
N LEU A 174 -2.57 -5.11 18.49
CA LEU A 174 -2.87 -5.06 17.06
C LEU A 174 -3.50 -3.71 16.66
N TYR A 175 -4.43 -3.20 17.48
CA TYR A 175 -5.02 -1.88 17.28
C TYR A 175 -3.96 -0.77 17.33
N ALA A 176 -3.10 -0.76 18.36
CA ALA A 176 -2.03 0.22 18.46
C ALA A 176 -1.03 0.10 17.29
N ASN A 177 -0.68 -1.13 16.91
CA ASN A 177 0.21 -1.41 15.79
C ASN A 177 -0.34 -0.84 14.48
N LEU A 178 -1.65 -1.02 14.19
CA LEU A 178 -2.29 -0.51 12.97
C LEU A 178 -1.99 0.97 12.73
N TYR A 179 -2.22 1.81 13.75
CA TYR A 179 -1.99 3.25 13.62
C TYR A 179 -0.51 3.62 13.68
N SER A 180 0.29 2.93 14.49
CA SER A 180 1.73 3.20 14.55
C SER A 180 2.44 2.90 13.23
N VAL A 181 2.07 1.80 12.56
CA VAL A 181 2.66 1.39 11.28
C VAL A 181 2.15 2.29 10.15
N ALA A 182 0.87 2.67 10.18
CA ALA A 182 0.33 3.63 9.22
C ALA A 182 0.98 5.02 9.36
N ASP A 183 1.18 5.53 10.57
CA ASP A 183 1.88 6.81 10.79
C ASP A 183 3.34 6.74 10.33
N PHE A 184 4.03 5.64 10.64
CA PHE A 184 5.39 5.38 10.17
C PHE A 184 5.47 5.45 8.65
N TYR A 185 4.68 4.65 7.92
CA TYR A 185 4.73 4.63 6.45
C TYR A 185 4.30 5.94 5.81
N ASN A 186 3.37 6.67 6.43
CA ASN A 186 2.95 7.97 5.93
C ASN A 186 4.11 8.98 5.95
N LYS A 187 4.95 8.97 6.99
CA LYS A 187 6.10 9.87 7.13
C LYS A 187 7.33 9.39 6.39
N SER A 188 7.65 8.09 6.50
CA SER A 188 8.88 7.53 5.97
C SER A 188 8.91 7.53 4.44
N THR A 189 7.76 7.30 3.80
CA THR A 189 7.63 7.39 2.33
C THR A 189 7.95 8.80 1.83
N GLU A 190 7.41 9.83 2.48
CA GLU A 190 7.66 11.23 2.11
C GLU A 190 9.16 11.58 2.29
N GLU A 191 9.75 11.18 3.41
CA GLU A 191 11.16 11.41 3.69
C GLU A 191 12.07 10.73 2.65
N MET A 192 11.76 9.49 2.28
CA MET A 192 12.50 8.73 1.27
C MET A 192 12.43 9.40 -0.11
N MET A 193 11.24 9.87 -0.51
CA MET A 193 11.06 10.63 -1.76
C MET A 193 11.90 11.91 -1.78
N GLN A 194 11.89 12.67 -0.70
CA GLN A 194 12.67 13.91 -0.58
C GLN A 194 14.17 13.64 -0.63
N LYS A 195 14.66 12.62 0.12
CA LYS A 195 16.07 12.21 0.10
C LYS A 195 16.53 11.77 -1.29
N HIS A 196 15.71 11.01 -2.00
CA HIS A 196 16.03 10.59 -3.37
C HIS A 196 16.11 11.76 -4.33
N LYS A 197 15.17 12.70 -4.25
CA LYS A 197 15.22 13.92 -5.06
C LYS A 197 16.50 14.73 -4.80
N ILE A 198 16.87 14.91 -3.52
CA ILE A 198 18.11 15.61 -3.14
C ILE A 198 19.34 14.90 -3.71
N HIS A 199 19.37 13.57 -3.68
CA HIS A 199 20.46 12.80 -4.27
C HIS A 199 20.55 13.00 -5.78
N LEU A 200 19.43 12.90 -6.52
CA LEU A 200 19.40 13.13 -7.97
C LEU A 200 19.87 14.55 -8.34
N ASP A 201 19.41 15.57 -7.62
CA ASP A 201 19.80 16.96 -7.86
C ASP A 201 21.31 17.18 -7.63
N LYS A 202 21.86 16.56 -6.58
CA LYS A 202 23.30 16.58 -6.29
C LYS A 202 24.10 15.84 -7.36
N LYS A 203 23.65 14.64 -7.74
CA LYS A 203 24.29 13.80 -8.76
C LYS A 203 24.36 14.56 -10.09
N TYR A 204 23.23 15.10 -10.55
CA TYR A 204 23.15 15.90 -11.77
C TYR A 204 24.08 17.11 -11.74
N SER A 205 24.06 17.88 -10.65
CA SER A 205 24.93 19.04 -10.48
C SER A 205 26.42 18.68 -10.50
N HIS A 206 26.79 17.53 -9.93
CA HIS A 206 28.17 17.05 -9.92
C HIS A 206 28.59 16.52 -11.30
N SER A 207 27.72 15.80 -12.00
CA SER A 207 27.96 15.36 -13.37
C SER A 207 28.22 16.54 -14.31
N ILE A 208 27.44 17.63 -14.23
CA ILE A 208 27.71 18.85 -15.02
C ILE A 208 29.11 19.41 -14.74
N ARG A 209 29.51 19.48 -13.47
CA ARG A 209 30.85 19.99 -13.12
C ARG A 209 31.95 19.10 -13.70
N ILE A 210 31.75 17.79 -13.70
CA ILE A 210 32.69 16.84 -14.32
C ILE A 210 32.75 17.05 -15.84
N SER A 211 31.60 17.26 -16.49
CA SER A 211 31.56 17.58 -17.93
C SER A 211 32.34 18.85 -18.27
N VAL A 212 32.20 19.93 -17.49
CA VAL A 212 32.99 21.16 -17.70
C VAL A 212 34.49 20.90 -17.57
N ILE A 213 34.90 20.10 -16.57
CA ILE A 213 36.32 19.72 -16.40
C ILE A 213 36.81 18.89 -17.59
N LEU A 214 35.97 18.01 -18.13
CA LEU A 214 36.29 17.20 -19.29
C LEU A 214 36.46 18.07 -20.55
N ASP A 215 35.55 19.01 -20.78
CA ASP A 215 35.63 19.94 -21.92
C ASP A 215 36.93 20.76 -21.85
N GLU A 216 37.24 21.32 -20.68
CA GLU A 216 38.51 22.04 -20.46
C GLU A 216 39.74 21.16 -20.70
N LEU A 217 39.67 19.86 -20.36
CA LEU A 217 40.75 18.91 -20.60
C LEU A 217 40.89 18.61 -22.09
N ILE A 218 39.78 18.37 -22.80
CA ILE A 218 39.75 18.12 -24.25
C ILE A 218 40.35 19.32 -25.02
N ASP A 219 39.99 20.54 -24.64
CA ASP A 219 40.52 21.75 -25.23
C ASP A 219 42.03 21.88 -24.98
N SER A 220 42.47 21.62 -23.76
CA SER A 220 43.90 21.70 -23.40
C SER A 220 44.75 20.66 -24.13
N VAL A 221 44.24 19.44 -24.28
CA VAL A 221 44.91 18.38 -25.06
C VAL A 221 44.99 18.77 -26.53
N SER A 222 43.89 19.31 -27.08
CA SER A 222 43.83 19.74 -28.48
C SER A 222 44.80 20.90 -28.76
N GLU A 223 44.88 21.88 -27.86
CA GLU A 223 45.82 22.99 -27.95
C GLU A 223 47.26 22.49 -27.96
N LEU A 224 47.66 21.69 -26.97
CA LEU A 224 49.03 21.16 -26.90
C LEU A 224 49.39 20.28 -28.10
N ARG A 225 48.46 19.43 -28.56
CA ARG A 225 48.65 18.63 -29.77
C ARG A 225 48.93 19.51 -30.99
N ASN A 226 48.15 20.56 -31.18
CA ASN A 226 48.26 21.45 -32.33
C ASN A 226 49.53 22.31 -32.27
N GLU A 227 49.95 22.75 -31.08
CA GLU A 227 51.24 23.41 -30.88
C GLU A 227 52.41 22.49 -31.28
N THR A 228 52.35 21.20 -30.93
CA THR A 228 53.35 20.21 -31.35
C THR A 228 53.35 20.03 -32.88
N ILE A 229 52.19 19.95 -33.52
CA ILE A 229 52.11 19.89 -35.00
C ILE A 229 52.74 21.14 -35.64
N ALA A 230 52.44 22.32 -35.10
CA ALA A 230 52.96 23.58 -35.62
C ALA A 230 54.48 23.70 -35.46
N SER A 231 55.05 23.16 -34.37
CA SER A 231 56.49 23.23 -34.10
C SER A 231 57.32 22.28 -34.99
N TYR A 232 56.81 21.10 -35.31
CA TYR A 232 57.50 20.14 -36.19
C TYR A 232 57.19 20.34 -37.69
N GLY A 233 56.06 20.95 -38.03
CA GLY A 233 55.49 21.00 -39.38
C GLY A 233 54.60 19.77 -39.65
N GLY A 234 53.39 19.99 -40.22
CA GLY A 234 52.30 19.01 -40.22
C GLY A 234 52.57 17.64 -40.85
N ASP A 235 53.51 17.55 -41.79
CA ASP A 235 53.88 16.30 -42.49
C ASP A 235 55.22 15.72 -41.99
N ASN A 236 55.71 16.16 -40.83
CA ASN A 236 57.01 15.73 -40.34
C ASN A 236 56.94 14.31 -39.74
N PRO A 237 57.68 13.31 -40.27
CA PRO A 237 57.69 11.95 -39.74
C PRO A 237 58.14 11.86 -38.27
N LEU A 238 58.86 12.88 -37.77
CA LEU A 238 59.28 12.96 -36.37
C LEU A 238 58.10 13.07 -35.39
N LEU A 239 56.95 13.61 -35.82
CA LEU A 239 55.73 13.63 -35.01
C LEU A 239 55.30 12.21 -34.62
N LEU A 240 55.43 11.26 -35.53
CA LEU A 240 55.08 9.86 -35.29
C LEU A 240 56.06 9.14 -34.35
N THR A 241 57.18 9.77 -34.00
CA THR A 241 58.15 9.24 -33.04
C THR A 241 58.12 9.96 -31.69
N ASP A 242 57.39 11.08 -31.60
CA ASP A 242 57.23 11.83 -30.36
C ASP A 242 56.15 11.17 -29.48
N THR A 243 56.59 10.56 -28.38
CA THR A 243 55.71 9.84 -27.45
C THR A 243 54.63 10.74 -26.86
N ALA A 244 54.94 12.01 -26.57
CA ALA A 244 53.95 12.95 -26.06
C ALA A 244 52.90 13.26 -27.12
N PHE A 245 53.31 13.45 -28.38
CA PHE A 245 52.37 13.64 -29.48
C PHE A 245 51.43 12.43 -29.68
N GLN A 246 51.97 11.21 -29.66
CA GLN A 246 51.18 9.99 -29.80
C GLN A 246 50.08 9.91 -28.73
N ILE A 247 50.41 10.12 -27.46
CA ILE A 247 49.45 10.10 -26.35
C ILE A 247 48.32 11.13 -26.55
N LEU A 248 48.68 12.35 -26.95
CA LEU A 248 47.70 13.43 -27.19
C LEU A 248 46.82 13.13 -28.42
N ASN A 249 47.39 12.50 -29.45
CA ASN A 249 46.66 12.11 -30.64
C ASN A 249 45.68 10.96 -30.36
N ASP A 250 46.12 9.93 -29.62
CA ASP A 250 45.29 8.79 -29.21
C ASP A 250 44.09 9.26 -28.37
N PHE A 251 44.32 10.20 -27.43
CA PHE A 251 43.24 10.83 -26.66
C PHE A 251 42.21 11.51 -27.59
N LYS A 252 42.69 12.24 -28.60
CA LYS A 252 41.81 12.96 -29.53
C LYS A 252 41.00 11.99 -30.37
N GLU A 253 41.62 10.94 -30.90
CA GLU A 253 40.96 9.90 -31.69
C GLU A 253 39.89 9.17 -30.87
N ALA A 254 40.20 8.78 -29.63
CA ALA A 254 39.25 8.15 -28.73
C ALA A 254 38.04 9.06 -28.41
N THR A 255 38.29 10.37 -28.21
CA THR A 255 37.23 11.36 -27.97
C THR A 255 36.30 11.51 -29.17
N VAL A 256 36.85 11.54 -30.39
CA VAL A 256 36.06 11.61 -31.63
C VAL A 256 35.26 10.31 -31.81
N ALA A 257 35.88 9.15 -31.63
CA ALA A 257 35.23 7.85 -31.79
C ALA A 257 34.01 7.70 -30.87
N ILE A 258 34.11 8.12 -29.60
CA ILE A 258 32.98 8.09 -28.66
C ILE A 258 31.86 9.04 -29.09
N THR A 259 32.21 10.23 -29.60
CA THR A 259 31.23 11.20 -30.10
C THR A 259 30.51 10.70 -31.35
N GLU A 260 31.25 10.06 -32.28
CA GLU A 260 30.70 9.48 -33.50
C GLU A 260 29.80 8.27 -33.20
N ALA A 261 30.24 7.36 -32.33
CA ALA A 261 29.45 6.22 -31.90
C ALA A 261 28.10 6.66 -31.29
N ARG A 262 28.12 7.73 -30.50
CA ARG A 262 26.90 8.34 -29.95
C ARG A 262 25.97 8.87 -31.03
N ASN A 263 26.50 9.63 -31.99
CA ASN A 263 25.70 10.18 -33.08
C ASN A 263 25.05 9.06 -33.91
N GLN A 264 25.78 7.97 -34.15
CA GLN A 264 25.24 6.80 -34.83
C GLN A 264 24.07 6.17 -34.06
N GLN A 265 24.17 6.02 -32.74
CA GLN A 265 23.06 5.50 -31.92
C GLN A 265 21.81 6.39 -31.99
N ILE A 266 21.99 7.72 -32.04
CA ILE A 266 20.88 8.67 -32.23
C ILE A 266 20.24 8.47 -33.61
N GLU A 267 21.06 8.34 -34.65
CA GLU A 267 20.58 8.09 -36.02
C GLU A 267 19.86 6.75 -36.16
N ASP A 268 20.30 5.73 -35.43
CA ASP A 268 19.68 4.40 -35.38
C ASP A 268 18.37 4.37 -34.56
N GLY A 269 17.97 5.51 -33.98
CA GLY A 269 16.70 5.68 -33.28
C GLY A 269 16.71 5.24 -31.82
N VAL A 270 17.89 5.07 -31.21
CA VAL A 270 18.00 4.79 -29.78
C VAL A 270 17.50 6.01 -29.00
N PRO A 271 16.56 5.85 -28.05
CA PRO A 271 16.12 6.95 -27.20
C PRO A 271 17.32 7.60 -26.49
N THR A 272 17.42 8.93 -26.53
CA THR A 272 18.57 9.66 -25.99
C THR A 272 18.79 9.46 -24.49
N ASP A 273 17.75 9.03 -23.77
CA ASP A 273 17.77 8.64 -22.36
C ASP A 273 18.32 7.23 -22.12
N GLU A 274 18.41 6.39 -23.16
CA GLU A 274 19.04 5.07 -23.16
C GLU A 274 20.47 5.09 -23.72
N ILE A 275 20.89 6.20 -24.32
CA ILE A 275 22.26 6.40 -24.81
C ILE A 275 23.17 6.73 -23.62
N SER A 276 23.81 5.69 -23.08
CA SER A 276 24.81 5.84 -22.03
C SER A 276 25.94 6.75 -22.49
N ASN A 277 26.11 7.87 -21.80
CA ASN A 277 27.32 8.69 -21.85
C ASN A 277 27.89 8.68 -20.45
N SER A 278 28.20 7.49 -19.96
CA SER A 278 28.65 7.34 -18.59
C SER A 278 29.96 8.12 -18.44
N ILE A 279 30.09 8.90 -17.36
CA ILE A 279 31.38 9.51 -17.01
C ILE A 279 32.43 8.40 -16.85
N SER A 280 32.01 7.17 -16.53
CA SER A 280 32.85 5.97 -16.50
C SER A 280 33.51 5.67 -17.85
N ASP A 281 32.79 5.78 -18.97
CA ASP A 281 33.36 5.52 -20.30
C ASP A 281 34.49 6.49 -20.63
N PHE A 282 34.27 7.79 -20.39
CA PHE A 282 35.30 8.81 -20.55
C PHE A 282 36.47 8.58 -19.58
N ARG A 283 36.18 8.16 -18.35
CA ARG A 283 37.20 7.87 -17.33
C ARG A 283 38.09 6.71 -17.74
N GLU A 284 37.51 5.60 -18.21
CA GLU A 284 38.21 4.36 -18.47
C GLU A 284 38.88 4.33 -19.85
N ASN A 285 38.21 4.86 -20.88
CA ASN A 285 38.67 4.72 -22.26
C ASN A 285 39.40 5.95 -22.79
N ILE A 286 39.32 7.11 -22.11
CA ILE A 286 39.92 8.36 -22.60
C ILE A 286 40.88 8.96 -21.57
N VAL A 287 40.37 9.34 -20.40
CA VAL A 287 41.13 10.10 -19.40
C VAL A 287 42.13 9.23 -18.65
N GLY A 288 41.78 7.97 -18.36
CA GLY A 288 42.68 6.97 -17.77
C GLY A 288 43.91 6.70 -18.66
N PRO A 289 43.74 6.34 -19.93
CA PRO A 289 44.86 6.17 -20.87
C PRO A 289 45.73 7.41 -21.01
N LEU A 290 45.14 8.62 -21.03
CA LEU A 290 45.91 9.87 -21.02
C LEU A 290 46.77 10.01 -19.75
N PHE A 291 46.20 9.71 -18.58
CA PHE A 291 46.95 9.71 -17.31
C PHE A 291 48.14 8.75 -17.37
N ASP A 292 47.89 7.50 -17.76
CA ASP A 292 48.92 6.46 -17.81
C ASP A 292 49.99 6.78 -18.84
N GLY A 293 49.60 7.34 -19.99
CA GLY A 293 50.51 7.84 -21.01
C GLY A 293 51.45 8.93 -20.47
N ILE A 294 50.91 9.99 -19.87
CA ILE A 294 51.74 11.07 -19.30
C ILE A 294 52.64 10.53 -18.18
N MET A 295 52.13 9.63 -17.34
CA MET A 295 52.92 8.99 -16.29
C MET A 295 54.03 8.10 -16.83
N SER A 296 53.87 7.51 -18.01
CA SER A 296 54.91 6.71 -18.66
C SER A 296 56.11 7.57 -19.08
N ILE A 297 55.86 8.78 -19.62
CA ILE A 297 56.91 9.76 -19.94
C ILE A 297 57.65 10.16 -18.67
N TYR A 298 56.91 10.53 -17.61
CA TYR A 298 57.54 10.90 -16.34
C TYR A 298 58.43 9.78 -15.78
N ARG A 299 58.01 8.52 -15.89
CA ARG A 299 58.80 7.38 -15.41
C ARG A 299 60.07 7.15 -16.23
N GLN A 300 60.07 7.47 -17.52
CA GLN A 300 61.23 7.33 -18.40
C GLN A 300 62.23 8.46 -18.21
N ASP A 301 61.75 9.70 -18.21
CA ASP A 301 62.61 10.89 -18.26
C ASP A 301 62.84 11.56 -16.91
N ASN A 302 62.07 11.16 -15.89
CA ASN A 302 62.02 11.75 -14.54
C ASN A 302 61.76 13.26 -14.54
N LEU A 303 61.17 13.77 -15.62
CA LEU A 303 60.85 15.17 -15.86
C LEU A 303 59.65 15.25 -16.82
N LEU A 304 58.72 16.17 -16.55
CA LEU A 304 57.65 16.53 -17.49
C LEU A 304 57.83 17.97 -17.94
N SER A 305 57.44 18.26 -19.18
CA SER A 305 57.31 19.64 -19.63
C SER A 305 56.23 20.36 -18.79
N PRO A 306 56.31 21.70 -18.64
CA PRO A 306 55.29 22.48 -17.92
C PRO A 306 53.86 22.22 -18.45
N GLN A 307 53.71 22.05 -19.77
CA GLN A 307 52.44 21.78 -20.42
C GLN A 307 51.90 20.39 -20.06
N LEU A 308 52.73 19.34 -20.11
CA LEU A 308 52.33 17.99 -19.72
C LEU A 308 52.01 17.90 -18.22
N ASN A 309 52.73 18.64 -17.37
CA ASN A 309 52.44 18.70 -15.95
C ASN A 309 51.09 19.39 -15.64
N ASN A 310 50.75 20.43 -16.41
CA ASN A 310 49.43 21.07 -16.34
C ASN A 310 48.31 20.10 -16.77
N LEU A 311 48.50 19.38 -17.89
CA LEU A 311 47.55 18.35 -18.33
C LEU A 311 47.39 17.25 -17.29
N LEU A 312 48.49 16.74 -16.74
CA LEU A 312 48.46 15.73 -15.67
C LEU A 312 47.61 16.18 -14.49
N SER A 313 47.75 17.46 -14.09
CA SER A 313 46.96 18.04 -12.99
C SER A 313 45.46 18.08 -13.32
N LYS A 314 45.09 18.49 -14.54
CA LYS A 314 43.69 18.50 -15.00
C LYS A 314 43.09 17.09 -15.08
N THR A 315 43.84 16.14 -15.63
CA THR A 315 43.50 14.72 -15.68
C THR A 315 43.23 14.16 -14.28
N GLN A 316 44.12 14.44 -13.31
CA GLN A 316 43.93 14.04 -11.91
C GLN A 316 42.67 14.65 -11.28
N ILE A 317 42.36 15.91 -11.60
CA ILE A 317 41.13 16.57 -11.12
C ILE A 317 39.90 15.83 -11.66
N PHE A 318 39.85 15.52 -12.95
CA PHE A 318 38.75 14.75 -13.55
C PHE A 318 38.59 13.39 -12.86
N LEU A 319 39.67 12.60 -12.79
CA LEU A 319 39.66 11.25 -12.19
C LEU A 319 39.20 11.28 -10.73
N ARG A 320 39.63 12.28 -9.96
CA ARG A 320 39.18 12.45 -8.57
C ARG A 320 37.71 12.82 -8.46
N GLN A 321 37.20 13.68 -9.34
CA GLN A 321 35.79 14.09 -9.30
C GLN A 321 34.86 12.97 -9.76
N SER A 322 35.24 12.20 -10.78
CA SER A 322 34.48 11.02 -11.22
C SER A 322 34.49 9.93 -10.14
N GLU A 323 35.63 9.66 -9.50
CA GLU A 323 35.71 8.72 -8.37
C GLU A 323 34.81 9.15 -7.20
N LYS A 324 34.78 10.44 -6.90
CA LYS A 324 33.89 10.97 -5.87
C LYS A 324 32.42 10.75 -6.22
N LEU A 325 32.02 10.99 -7.46
CA LEU A 325 30.66 10.74 -7.93
C LEU A 325 30.28 9.27 -7.76
N ILE A 326 31.16 8.35 -8.19
CA ILE A 326 30.98 6.90 -8.05
C ILE A 326 30.77 6.52 -6.59
N LYS A 327 31.63 7.02 -5.70
CA LYS A 327 31.54 6.74 -4.27
C LYS A 327 30.22 7.26 -3.67
N ASP A 328 29.88 8.52 -3.93
CA ASP A 328 28.66 9.14 -3.38
C ASP A 328 27.40 8.39 -3.86
N SER A 329 27.40 7.88 -5.09
CA SER A 329 26.35 7.03 -5.65
C SER A 329 26.27 5.65 -5.00
N LYS A 330 27.41 4.97 -4.81
CA LYS A 330 27.46 3.65 -4.15
C LYS A 330 27.06 3.72 -2.68
N ASP A 331 27.51 4.76 -1.97
CA ASP A 331 27.11 5.02 -0.59
C ASP A 331 25.58 5.23 -0.52
N TYR A 332 25.01 6.02 -1.44
CA TYR A 332 23.56 6.22 -1.51
C TYR A 332 22.79 4.93 -1.84
N ALA A 333 23.28 4.11 -2.78
CA ALA A 333 22.68 2.81 -3.10
C ALA A 333 22.63 1.90 -1.87
N SER A 334 23.72 1.84 -1.10
CA SER A 334 23.79 1.06 0.15
C SER A 334 22.80 1.58 1.20
N HIS A 335 22.62 2.90 1.29
CA HIS A 335 21.61 3.49 2.18
C HIS A 335 20.17 3.11 1.77
N ILE A 336 19.87 3.10 0.47
CA ILE A 336 18.56 2.65 -0.02
C ILE A 336 18.35 1.17 0.24
N GLU A 337 19.35 0.33 0.00
CA GLU A 337 19.27 -1.10 0.28
C GLU A 337 18.99 -1.37 1.77
N TYR A 338 19.71 -0.70 2.67
CA TYR A 338 19.50 -0.80 4.11
C TYR A 338 18.07 -0.38 4.51
N TYR A 339 17.63 0.80 4.08
CA TYR A 339 16.29 1.30 4.37
C TYR A 339 15.20 0.34 3.86
N THR A 340 15.40 -0.20 2.66
CA THR A 340 14.46 -1.10 2.01
C THR A 340 14.32 -2.41 2.80
N LYS A 341 15.43 -2.99 3.24
CA LYS A 341 15.45 -4.18 4.10
C LYS A 341 14.78 -3.93 5.45
N GLU A 342 15.12 -2.82 6.09
CA GLU A 342 14.61 -2.54 7.44
C GLU A 342 13.13 -2.18 7.46
N TYR A 343 12.61 -1.53 6.41
CA TYR A 343 11.29 -0.89 6.48
C TYR A 343 10.27 -1.39 5.45
N LEU A 344 10.70 -1.91 4.29
CA LEU A 344 9.78 -2.25 3.19
C LEU A 344 9.75 -3.74 2.85
N SER A 345 10.82 -4.49 3.13
CA SER A 345 10.89 -5.92 2.80
C SER A 345 9.92 -6.74 3.63
N ALA A 346 9.60 -7.95 3.15
CA ALA A 346 8.66 -8.85 3.82
C ALA A 346 9.11 -9.23 5.23
N GLU A 347 10.42 -9.23 5.47
CA GLU A 347 11.07 -9.53 6.75
C GLU A 347 11.13 -8.33 7.69
N SER A 348 10.74 -7.13 7.23
CA SER A 348 10.74 -5.96 8.10
C SER A 348 9.71 -6.09 9.21
N ILE A 349 10.05 -5.61 10.41
CA ILE A 349 9.16 -5.62 11.57
C ILE A 349 7.82 -4.90 11.31
N TYR A 350 7.81 -3.93 10.40
CA TYR A 350 6.60 -3.20 10.02
C TYR A 350 5.70 -4.04 9.11
N GLN A 351 6.26 -4.77 8.14
CA GLN A 351 5.51 -5.70 7.29
C GLN A 351 5.00 -6.91 8.07
N GLU A 352 5.79 -7.44 9.00
CA GLU A 352 5.35 -8.49 9.92
C GLU A 352 4.11 -8.06 10.71
N LYS A 353 4.12 -6.84 11.27
CA LYS A 353 2.96 -6.27 11.98
C LYS A 353 1.72 -6.12 11.08
N LEU A 354 1.89 -5.67 9.83
CA LEU A 354 0.77 -5.59 8.89
C LEU A 354 0.19 -6.97 8.60
N ASN A 355 1.05 -7.98 8.42
CA ASN A 355 0.62 -9.35 8.17
C ASN A 355 -0.09 -9.95 9.39
N GLU A 356 0.42 -9.73 10.61
CA GLU A 356 -0.25 -10.12 11.86
C GLU A 356 -1.68 -9.53 11.95
N ILE A 357 -1.83 -8.24 11.65
CA ILE A 357 -3.13 -7.57 11.63
C ILE A 357 -4.04 -8.20 10.57
N ASN A 358 -3.54 -8.41 9.35
CA ASN A 358 -4.32 -8.98 8.25
C ASN A 358 -4.82 -10.41 8.56
N LEU A 359 -3.96 -11.25 9.12
CA LEU A 359 -4.31 -12.61 9.55
C LEU A 359 -5.36 -12.59 10.66
N ALA A 360 -5.19 -11.72 11.66
CA ALA A 360 -6.13 -11.62 12.78
C ALA A 360 -7.52 -11.13 12.34
N LEU A 361 -7.57 -10.17 11.40
CA LEU A 361 -8.83 -9.67 10.82
C LEU A 361 -9.49 -10.69 9.88
N SER A 362 -8.71 -11.45 9.11
CA SER A 362 -9.23 -12.52 8.24
C SER A 362 -10.09 -13.53 8.99
N ASN A 363 -9.69 -13.88 10.22
CA ASN A 363 -10.41 -14.83 11.08
C ASN A 363 -11.78 -14.30 11.57
N ILE A 364 -12.00 -12.99 11.54
CA ILE A 364 -13.29 -12.36 11.89
C ILE A 364 -14.16 -12.22 10.64
N ILE A 365 -13.54 -11.91 9.50
CA ILE A 365 -14.21 -11.50 8.28
C ILE A 365 -14.69 -12.71 7.49
N LYS A 366 -13.86 -13.75 7.36
CA LYS A 366 -14.27 -15.01 6.74
C LYS A 366 -15.37 -15.70 7.59
N PRO A 367 -16.38 -16.31 6.94
CA PRO A 367 -17.55 -16.87 7.59
C PRO A 367 -17.27 -18.04 8.51
#